data_AF-A0A536JTF0-F1
#
_entry.id   AF-A0A536JTF0-F1
#
_cell.length_a   1.000
_cell.length_b   1.000
_cell.length_c   1.000
_cell.angle_alpha   90.00
_cell.angle_beta   90.00
_cell.angle_gamma   90.00
#
_symmetry.space_group_name_H-M   'P 1'
#
loop_
_entity.id
_entity.type
_entity.pdbx_description
1 polymer ?
#
loop_
_entity_poly.entity_id
_entity_poly.type
_entity_poly.pdbx_seq_one_letter_code
_entity_poly.pdbx_strand_id
1 'polypeptide(L)'
;MSPVKAIDFHVHLPTPEWLDVSMKGYVEAAESYFRSKVARKTIDELAHEYDALDIVAVLLAWDAETATGRPRVPNDLVAQACREYPKNFIGFGSVDPLKGDRAVEELDRIAEMG
;
A
#
# COMPACT_ATOMS: atom_id res chain seq x y z
N MET A 1 -16.33 -1.10 20.56
CA MET A 1 -15.19 -0.56 19.79
C MET A 1 -15.10 0.92 20.10
N SER A 2 -13.90 1.43 20.33
CA SER A 2 -13.67 2.87 20.35
C SER A 2 -14.09 3.48 19.01
N PRO A 3 -14.64 4.70 18.98
CA PRO A 3 -14.94 5.37 17.73
C PRO A 3 -13.65 5.69 16.96
N VAL A 4 -13.67 5.51 15.63
CA VAL A 4 -12.56 5.90 14.74
C VAL A 4 -12.30 7.40 14.90
N LYS A 5 -11.05 7.77 15.21
CA LYS A 5 -10.63 9.16 15.46
C LYS A 5 -10.16 9.88 14.21
N ALA A 6 -9.57 9.16 13.27
CA ALA A 6 -9.06 9.72 12.02
C ALA A 6 -8.97 8.66 10.91
N ILE A 7 -8.77 9.14 9.68
CA ILE A 7 -8.44 8.35 8.51
C ILE A 7 -7.09 8.85 7.99
N ASP A 8 -6.09 7.98 7.94
CA ASP A 8 -4.84 8.24 7.26
C ASP A 8 -5.00 7.84 5.78
N PHE A 9 -5.06 8.85 4.92
CA PHE A 9 -5.51 8.66 3.53
C PHE A 9 -4.40 8.21 2.58
N HIS A 10 -3.14 8.17 3.00
CA HIS A 10 -2.02 7.81 2.14
C HIS A 10 -1.01 6.90 2.83
N VAL A 11 -1.22 5.59 2.75
CA VAL A 11 -0.34 4.59 3.38
C VAL A 11 0.20 3.61 2.35
N HIS A 12 1.52 3.65 2.15
CA HIS A 12 2.23 2.59 1.43
C HIS A 12 2.57 1.45 2.39
N LEU A 13 2.45 0.21 1.91
CA LEU A 13 2.73 -0.98 2.71
C LEU A 13 4.20 -0.98 3.16
N PRO A 14 4.51 -1.07 4.46
CA PRO A 14 5.89 -1.06 4.96
C PRO A 14 6.57 -2.44 4.85
N THR A 15 6.16 -3.27 3.89
CA THR A 15 6.65 -4.65 3.77
C THR A 15 8.05 -4.70 3.16
N PRO A 16 8.89 -5.68 3.53
CA PRO A 16 10.20 -5.86 2.91
C PRO A 16 10.14 -6.02 1.38
N GLU A 17 9.14 -6.73 0.87
CA GLU A 17 8.94 -6.92 -0.58
C GLU A 17 8.75 -5.58 -1.30
N TRP A 18 8.09 -4.61 -0.67
CA TRP A 18 7.96 -3.26 -1.21
C TRP A 18 9.24 -2.45 -1.04
N LEU A 19 9.72 -2.34 0.21
CA LEU A 19 10.78 -1.40 0.58
C LEU A 19 12.15 -1.81 0.02
N ASP A 20 12.45 -3.10 -0.01
CA ASP A 20 13.78 -3.62 -0.35
C ASP A 20 13.89 -4.11 -1.80
N VAL A 21 12.76 -4.29 -2.50
CA VAL A 21 12.74 -4.64 -3.93
C VAL A 21 12.32 -3.44 -4.77
N SER A 22 11.05 -3.05 -4.70
CA SER A 22 10.51 -2.01 -5.58
C SER A 22 11.03 -0.62 -5.22
N MET A 23 11.22 -0.31 -3.94
CA MET A 23 11.75 1.00 -3.49
C MET A 23 13.26 1.03 -3.31
N LYS A 24 13.98 -0.04 -3.68
CA LYS A 24 15.44 -0.08 -3.60
C LYS A 24 16.08 1.10 -4.33
N GLY A 25 16.95 1.85 -3.66
CA GLY A 25 17.56 3.09 -4.16
C GLY A 25 16.75 4.36 -3.87
N TYR A 26 15.43 4.24 -3.69
CA TYR A 26 14.57 5.36 -3.26
C TYR A 26 14.51 5.46 -1.74
N VAL A 27 14.50 4.33 -1.02
CA VAL A 27 14.51 4.33 0.45
C VAL A 27 15.75 5.05 0.98
N GLU A 28 16.92 4.73 0.46
CA GLU A 28 18.19 5.32 0.93
C GLU A 28 18.23 6.84 0.70
N ALA A 29 17.74 7.28 -0.46
CA ALA A 29 17.62 8.70 -0.78
C ALA A 29 16.62 9.41 0.17
N ALA A 30 15.45 8.80 0.40
CA ALA A 30 14.44 9.33 1.31
C ALA A 30 14.96 9.40 2.74
N GLU A 31 15.58 8.34 3.26
CA GLU A 31 16.14 8.30 4.60
C GLU A 31 17.24 9.35 4.79
N SER A 32 18.11 9.54 3.79
CA SER A 32 19.14 10.57 3.81
C SER A 32 18.55 11.97 3.82
N TYR A 33 17.49 12.22 3.04
CA TYR A 33 16.86 13.52 2.93
C TYR A 33 16.07 13.88 4.20
N PHE A 34 15.20 12.97 4.65
CA PHE A 34 14.32 13.17 5.81
C PHE A 34 15.02 12.90 7.15
N ARG A 35 16.24 12.36 7.15
CA ARG A 35 17.03 12.03 8.35
C ARG A 35 16.30 11.08 9.31
N SER A 36 15.52 10.17 8.75
CA SER A 36 14.74 9.18 9.49
C SER A 36 14.79 7.84 8.76
N LYS A 37 14.74 6.74 9.51
CA LYS A 37 14.71 5.38 8.96
C LYS A 37 13.28 4.97 8.64
N VAL A 38 13.10 4.31 7.49
CA VAL A 38 11.80 3.72 7.14
C VAL A 38 11.70 2.37 7.82
N ALA A 39 10.75 2.23 8.75
CA ALA A 39 10.53 0.96 9.43
C ALA A 39 9.96 -0.09 8.45
N ARG A 40 10.50 -1.31 8.50
CA ARG A 40 9.90 -2.48 7.86
C ARG A 40 8.93 -3.10 8.86
N LYS A 41 7.72 -3.43 8.43
CA LYS A 41 6.69 -4.08 9.25
C LYS A 41 5.92 -5.10 8.42
N THR A 42 5.41 -6.12 9.10
CA THR A 42 4.36 -6.99 8.57
C THR A 42 3.02 -6.26 8.50
N ILE A 43 2.06 -6.80 7.74
CA ILE A 43 0.71 -6.25 7.67
C ILE A 43 -0.02 -6.37 9.02
N ASP A 44 0.24 -7.44 9.78
CA ASP A 44 -0.30 -7.63 11.13
C ASP A 44 0.22 -6.56 12.11
N GLU A 45 1.52 -6.28 12.10
CA GLU A 45 2.11 -5.21 12.92
C GLU A 45 1.53 -3.84 12.56
N LEU A 46 1.33 -3.57 11.26
CA LEU A 46 0.67 -2.35 10.80
C LEU A 46 -0.77 -2.28 11.30
N ALA A 47 -1.53 -3.37 11.23
CA ALA A 47 -2.92 -3.40 11.68
C ALA A 47 -3.03 -3.11 13.17
N HIS A 48 -2.19 -3.76 13.98
CA HIS A 48 -2.12 -3.53 15.43
C HIS A 48 -1.76 -2.08 15.78
N GLU A 49 -0.85 -1.45 15.02
CA GLU A 49 -0.51 -0.04 15.21
C GLU A 49 -1.69 0.88 14.94
N TYR A 50 -2.41 0.69 13.83
CA TYR A 50 -3.59 1.50 13.51
C TYR A 50 -4.75 1.24 14.48
N ASP A 51 -4.93 0.01 14.96
CA ASP A 51 -5.90 -0.32 16.02
C ASP A 51 -5.60 0.44 17.31
N ALA A 52 -4.34 0.42 17.76
CA ALA A 52 -3.91 1.11 18.98
C ALA A 52 -4.08 2.64 18.90
N LEU A 53 -4.09 3.21 17.70
CA LEU A 53 -4.30 4.64 17.46
C LEU A 53 -5.78 5.03 17.32
N ASP A 54 -6.69 4.05 17.22
CA ASP A 54 -8.08 4.24 16.80
C ASP A 54 -8.20 4.95 15.43
N ILE A 55 -7.32 4.61 14.47
CA ILE A 55 -7.26 5.21 13.12
C ILE A 55 -7.46 4.13 12.05
N VAL A 56 -8.06 4.50 10.92
CA VAL A 56 -8.15 3.66 9.72
C VAL A 56 -7.11 4.10 8.69
N ALA A 57 -6.36 3.15 8.11
CA ALA A 57 -5.41 3.40 7.04
C ALA A 57 -6.03 3.14 5.66
N VAL A 58 -5.81 4.06 4.72
CA VAL A 58 -6.06 3.82 3.30
C VAL A 58 -4.77 3.30 2.68
N LEU A 59 -4.74 1.99 2.40
CA LEU A 59 -3.62 1.29 1.81
C LEU A 59 -3.59 1.49 0.29
N LEU A 60 -2.43 1.83 -0.25
CA LEU A 60 -2.24 2.04 -1.69
C LEU A 60 -1.48 0.87 -2.30
N ALA A 61 -2.10 0.24 -3.30
CA ALA A 61 -1.36 -0.48 -4.31
C ALA A 61 -0.53 0.52 -5.14
N TRP A 62 0.44 0.03 -5.90
CA TRP A 62 1.29 0.88 -6.70
C TRP A 62 1.73 0.17 -7.98
N ASP A 63 1.28 0.69 -9.11
CA ASP A 63 1.73 0.24 -10.42
C ASP A 63 2.27 1.43 -11.22
N ALA A 64 3.59 1.43 -11.43
CA ALA A 64 4.31 2.42 -12.25
C ALA A 64 5.41 1.74 -13.08
N GLU A 65 5.17 0.50 -13.50
CA GLU A 65 6.17 -0.34 -14.16
C GLU A 65 6.72 0.30 -15.45
N THR A 66 5.87 0.96 -16.26
CA THR A 66 6.29 1.59 -17.51
C THR A 66 7.23 2.78 -17.28
N ALA A 67 6.99 3.55 -16.23
CA ALA A 67 7.79 4.74 -15.92
C ALA A 67 9.08 4.40 -15.17
N THR A 68 9.07 3.35 -14.34
CA THR A 68 10.16 3.09 -13.39
C THR A 68 10.92 1.80 -13.66
N GLY A 69 10.36 0.86 -14.42
CA GLY A 69 10.89 -0.49 -14.60
C GLY A 69 10.91 -1.34 -13.32
N ARG A 70 10.24 -0.90 -12.25
CA ARG A 70 10.25 -1.55 -10.92
C ARG A 70 8.99 -2.38 -10.72
N PRO A 71 9.07 -3.52 -10.01
CA PRO A 71 7.90 -4.35 -9.74
C PRO A 71 6.79 -3.58 -9.03
N ARG A 72 5.53 -3.85 -9.41
CA ARG A 72 4.34 -3.28 -8.75
C ARG A 72 4.08 -3.86 -7.36
N VAL A 73 3.33 -3.13 -6.53
CA VAL A 73 2.58 -3.70 -5.40
C VAL A 73 1.25 -4.22 -5.93
N PRO A 74 0.98 -5.54 -5.87
CA PRO A 74 -0.24 -6.10 -6.45
C PRO A 74 -1.50 -5.64 -5.74
N ASN A 75 -2.57 -5.38 -6.50
CA ASN A 75 -3.89 -5.06 -5.95
C ASN A 75 -4.44 -6.19 -5.06
N ASP A 76 -4.16 -7.45 -5.41
CA ASP A 76 -4.57 -8.62 -4.63
C ASP A 76 -4.03 -8.61 -3.19
N LEU A 77 -2.80 -8.10 -2.99
CA LEU A 77 -2.18 -8.00 -1.67
C LEU A 77 -2.92 -6.97 -0.81
N VAL A 78 -3.27 -5.82 -1.38
CA VAL A 78 -4.03 -4.77 -0.68
C VAL A 78 -5.44 -5.26 -0.35
N ALA A 79 -6.12 -5.86 -1.32
CA ALA A 79 -7.45 -6.42 -1.10
C ALA A 79 -7.44 -7.54 -0.04
N GLN A 80 -6.40 -8.38 -0.02
CA GLN A 80 -6.22 -9.40 1.02
C GLN A 80 -6.03 -8.77 2.40
N ALA A 81 -5.17 -7.76 2.53
CA ALA A 81 -4.98 -7.06 3.80
C ALA A 81 -6.30 -6.43 4.32
N CYS A 82 -7.08 -5.82 3.44
CA CYS A 82 -8.41 -5.28 3.79
C CYS A 82 -9.39 -6.36 4.25
N ARG A 83 -9.36 -7.56 3.65
CA ARG A 83 -10.21 -8.68 4.10
C ARG A 83 -9.77 -9.25 5.44
N GLU A 84 -8.47 -9.30 5.71
CA GLU A 84 -7.91 -9.80 6.96
C GLU A 84 -8.13 -8.83 8.13
N TYR A 85 -8.03 -7.51 7.87
CA TYR A 85 -8.16 -6.46 8.88
C TYR A 85 -9.19 -5.38 8.47
N PRO A 86 -10.48 -5.75 8.30
CA PRO A 86 -11.51 -4.86 7.75
C PRO A 86 -11.86 -3.66 8.63
N LYS A 87 -11.38 -3.65 9.88
CA LYS A 87 -11.56 -2.53 10.82
C LYS A 87 -10.44 -1.49 10.71
N ASN A 88 -9.29 -1.91 10.21
CA ASN A 88 -8.06 -1.12 10.22
C ASN A 88 -7.77 -0.55 8.84
N PHE A 89 -8.19 -1.23 7.77
CA PHE A 89 -7.75 -0.92 6.41
C PHE A 89 -8.90 -0.69 5.43
N ILE A 90 -8.71 0.31 4.56
CA ILE A 90 -9.44 0.56 3.32
C ILE A 90 -8.42 0.47 2.18
N GLY A 91 -8.79 -0.10 1.04
CA GLY A 91 -7.87 -0.33 -0.08
C GLY A 91 -8.12 0.60 -1.25
N PHE A 92 -7.05 1.20 -1.79
CA PHE A 92 -7.04 1.86 -3.10
C PHE A 92 -6.24 1.02 -4.09
N GLY A 93 -6.93 0.54 -5.13
CA GLY A 93 -6.31 -0.11 -6.25
C GLY A 93 -5.52 0.85 -7.13
N SER A 94 -4.53 0.33 -7.83
CA SER A 94 -3.63 1.09 -8.70
C SER A 94 -3.42 0.35 -10.02
N VAL A 95 -3.32 1.14 -11.09
CA VAL A 95 -2.96 0.69 -12.43
C VAL A 95 -1.96 1.65 -13.02
N ASP A 96 -1.03 1.13 -13.81
CA ASP A 96 -0.19 1.96 -14.67
C ASP A 96 -0.97 2.27 -15.95
N PRO A 97 -1.45 3.52 -16.15
CA PRO A 97 -2.32 3.86 -17.28
C PRO A 97 -1.61 3.74 -18.64
N LEU A 98 -0.27 3.68 -18.68
CA LEU A 98 0.48 3.52 -19.93
C LEU A 98 0.44 2.08 -20.47
N LYS A 99 -0.15 1.13 -19.74
CA LYS A 99 -0.33 -0.27 -20.19
C LYS A 99 -1.53 -0.48 -21.12
N GLY A 100 -2.27 0.57 -21.46
CA GLY A 100 -3.41 0.50 -22.40
C GLY A 100 -4.50 -0.44 -21.89
N ASP A 101 -4.98 -1.35 -22.75
CA ASP A 101 -6.09 -2.26 -22.44
C ASP A 101 -5.85 -3.09 -21.16
N ARG A 102 -4.60 -3.46 -20.87
CA ARG A 102 -4.25 -4.20 -19.64
C ARG A 102 -4.50 -3.39 -18.36
N ALA A 103 -4.42 -2.06 -18.42
CA ALA A 103 -4.76 -1.20 -17.29
C ALA A 103 -6.27 -1.15 -17.06
N VAL A 104 -7.06 -1.18 -18.15
CA VAL A 104 -8.53 -1.23 -18.09
C VAL A 104 -8.99 -2.58 -17.54
N GLU A 105 -8.45 -3.68 -18.03
CA GLU A 105 -8.74 -5.03 -17.51
C GLU A 105 -8.42 -5.15 -16.02
N GLU A 106 -7.30 -4.57 -15.56
CA GLU A 106 -6.96 -4.57 -14.13
C GLU A 106 -7.90 -3.66 -13.32
N LEU A 107 -8.35 -2.53 -13.88
CA LEU A 107 -9.34 -1.66 -13.22
C LEU A 107 -10.67 -2.40 -13.00
N ASP A 108 -11.16 -3.11 -14.01
CA ASP A 108 -12.36 -3.95 -13.89
C ASP A 108 -12.15 -5.04 -12.84
N ARG A 109 -10.95 -5.66 -12.81
CA ARG A 109 -10.61 -6.68 -11.81
C ARG A 109 -10.57 -6.11 -10.39
N ILE A 110 -10.05 -4.90 -10.19
CA ILE A 110 -10.02 -4.20 -8.89
C ILE A 110 -11.44 -4.00 -8.36
N ALA A 111 -12.39 -3.60 -9.22
CA ALA A 111 -13.77 -3.34 -8.80
C ALA A 111 -14.49 -4.58 -8.23
N GLU A 112 -14.08 -5.78 -8.64
CA GLU A 112 -14.61 -7.06 -8.14
C GLU A 112 -13.97 -7.51 -6.82
N MET A 113 -12.98 -6.80 -6.29
CA MET A 113 -12.23 -7.20 -5.07
C MET A 113 -12.84 -6.72 -3.75
N GLY A 114 -13.88 -5.89 -3.81
CA GLY A 114 -14.53 -5.23 -2.66
C GLY A 114 -14.30 -3.72 -2.64
#